data_AF-A0A5B7J972-F1
#
_entry.id   AF-A0A5B7J972-F1
#
_cell.length_a   1.000
_cell.length_b   1.000
_cell.length_c   1.000
_cell.angle_alpha   90.00
_cell.angle_beta   90.00
_cell.angle_gamma   90.00
#
_symmetry.space_group_name_H-M   'P 1'
#
loop_
_entity.id
_entity.type
_entity.pdbx_description
1 polymer ?
#
loop_
_entity_poly.entity_id
_entity_poly.type
_entity_poly.pdbx_seq_one_letter_code
_entity_poly.pdbx_strand_id
1 'polypeptide(L)'
;MYCYTRSPKILTQEIWTGFIARPTKNPDGTLNLMNWECAIPGKKGTPWESGLYRLRMIFKDDYPSTPPKCKFEPPLFHPNVYPSGRYKLSIFIYL
;
A
#
# COMPACT_ATOMS: atom_id res chain seq x y z
N MET A 1 13.89 5.48 -2.44
CA MET A 1 13.35 4.84 -1.22
C MET A 1 12.83 3.48 -1.63
N TYR A 2 13.69 2.47 -1.60
CA TYR A 2 13.33 1.13 -2.03
C TYR A 2 12.55 0.46 -0.91
N CYS A 3 11.26 0.20 -1.13
CA CYS A 3 10.52 -0.73 -0.29
C CYS A 3 10.97 -2.16 -0.65
N TYR A 4 12.19 -2.51 -0.25
CA TYR A 4 12.64 -3.89 -0.23
C TYR A 4 11.94 -4.57 0.93
N THR A 5 11.01 -5.45 0.61
CA THR A 5 10.24 -6.27 1.54
C THR A 5 11.16 -7.20 2.33
N ARG A 6 11.71 -6.73 3.45
CA ARG A 6 12.25 -7.59 4.51
C ARG A 6 11.33 -7.47 5.72
N SER A 7 10.49 -8.49 5.89
CA SER A 7 9.69 -8.78 7.10
C SER A 7 8.48 -7.87 7.43
N PRO A 8 7.30 -8.46 7.75
CA PRO A 8 6.10 -7.72 8.19
C PRO A 8 6.31 -6.85 9.44
N LYS A 9 7.33 -7.16 10.25
CA LYS A 9 7.67 -6.45 11.49
C LYS A 9 8.38 -5.11 11.28
N ILE A 10 8.95 -4.86 10.10
CA ILE A 10 9.68 -3.61 9.81
C ILE A 10 8.74 -2.50 9.32
N LEU A 11 7.55 -2.86 8.83
CA LEU A 11 6.52 -1.90 8.39
C LEU A 11 5.92 -1.06 9.53
N THR A 12 6.12 -1.46 10.79
CA THR A 12 5.56 -0.76 11.96
C THR A 12 6.49 0.31 12.56
N GLN A 13 7.74 0.38 12.13
CA GLN A 13 8.75 1.26 12.73
C GLN A 13 9.60 1.92 11.66
N GLU A 14 9.03 2.92 10.99
CA GLU A 14 9.69 4.23 10.86
C GLU A 14 8.69 5.29 10.40
N ILE A 15 8.29 6.07 11.40
CA ILE A 15 7.30 7.14 11.39
C ILE A 15 8.00 8.38 10.84
N TRP A 16 8.01 8.52 9.52
CA TRP A 16 8.15 9.82 8.91
C TRP A 16 6.97 10.02 7.95
N THR A 17 6.05 10.88 8.38
CA THR A 17 4.93 11.43 7.59
C THR A 17 3.83 10.44 7.18
N GLY A 18 2.83 10.21 8.05
CA GLY A 18 1.44 9.87 7.67
C GLY A 18 1.14 8.56 6.93
N PHE A 19 2.11 7.69 6.66
CA PHE A 19 1.86 6.37 6.07
C PHE A 19 1.11 5.46 7.05
N ILE A 20 0.10 4.74 6.54
CA ILE A 20 -0.66 3.76 7.30
C ILE A 20 -0.48 2.41 6.60
N ALA A 21 -0.18 1.35 7.34
CA ALA A 21 -0.19 -0.03 6.85
C ALA A 21 -0.58 -0.95 7.99
N ARG A 22 -1.72 -1.65 7.85
CA ARG A 22 -2.22 -2.56 8.88
C ARG A 22 -2.92 -3.77 8.25
N PRO A 23 -2.79 -4.98 8.83
CA PRO A 23 -3.60 -6.12 8.41
C PRO A 23 -5.08 -5.85 8.71
N THR A 24 -5.94 -6.38 7.85
CA THR A 24 -7.40 -6.36 8.03
C THR A 24 -7.83 -7.34 9.11
N LYS A 25 -9.07 -7.22 9.57
CA LYS A 25 -9.68 -8.18 10.50
C LYS A 25 -10.64 -9.09 9.74
N ASN A 26 -10.59 -10.38 10.05
CA ASN A 26 -11.61 -11.35 9.63
C ASN A 26 -12.92 -11.13 10.41
N PRO A 27 -14.05 -11.68 9.95
CA PRO A 27 -15.34 -11.57 10.65
C PRO A 27 -15.33 -12.10 12.09
N ASP A 28 -14.44 -13.04 12.40
CA ASP A 28 -14.21 -13.61 13.74
C ASP A 28 -13.35 -12.72 14.65
N GLY A 29 -12.88 -11.57 14.15
CA GLY A 29 -12.02 -10.63 14.87
C GLY A 29 -10.52 -10.96 14.80
N THR A 30 -10.12 -12.07 14.17
CA THR A 30 -8.71 -12.43 13.98
C THR A 30 -8.04 -11.55 12.92
N LEU A 31 -6.70 -11.43 12.94
CA LEU A 31 -5.97 -10.65 11.96
C LEU A 31 -5.76 -11.45 10.66
N ASN A 32 -6.12 -10.84 9.53
CA ASN A 32 -5.83 -11.36 8.21
C ASN A 32 -4.51 -10.78 7.71
N LEU A 33 -3.43 -11.53 7.90
CA LEU A 33 -2.09 -11.13 7.46
C LEU A 33 -1.92 -11.16 5.94
N MET A 34 -2.87 -11.71 5.19
CA MET A 34 -2.84 -11.78 3.74
C MET A 34 -3.49 -10.56 3.07
N ASN A 35 -4.20 -9.72 3.83
CA ASN A 35 -4.92 -8.58 3.30
C ASN A 35 -4.70 -7.36 4.20
N TRP A 36 -4.05 -6.34 3.67
CA TRP A 36 -3.64 -5.15 4.40
C TRP A 36 -4.34 -3.91 3.86
N GLU A 37 -4.79 -3.07 4.77
CA GLU A 37 -5.21 -1.70 4.49
C GLU A 37 -4.00 -0.78 4.63
N CYS A 38 -3.71 -0.06 3.55
CA CYS A 38 -2.64 0.91 3.50
C CYS A 38 -3.19 2.29 3.12
N ALA A 39 -2.51 3.35 3.56
CA ALA A 39 -2.74 4.70 3.11
C ALA A 39 -1.41 5.44 2.92
N ILE A 40 -1.32 6.17 1.81
CA ILE A 40 -0.14 6.95 1.43
C ILE A 40 -0.52 8.43 1.47
N PRO A 41 0.15 9.27 2.27
CA PRO A 41 -0.01 10.71 2.17
C PRO A 41 0.68 11.19 0.90
N GLY A 42 0.07 12.15 0.19
CA GLY A 42 0.71 12.75 -0.97
C GLY A 42 1.85 13.68 -0.57
N LYS A 43 2.93 13.63 -1.34
CA LYS A 43 4.15 14.39 -1.11
C LYS A 43 3.94 15.90 -1.25
N LYS A 44 4.56 16.66 -0.34
CA LYS A 44 4.62 18.12 -0.35
C LYS A 44 5.22 18.65 -1.67
N GLY A 45 4.63 19.70 -2.23
CA GLY A 45 5.05 20.31 -3.48
C GLY A 45 4.58 19.56 -4.73
N THR A 46 3.65 18.61 -4.59
CA THR A 46 3.01 17.92 -5.71
C THR A 46 1.51 18.22 -5.74
N PRO A 47 0.80 18.01 -6.88
CA PRO A 47 -0.66 18.11 -6.91
C PRO A 47 -1.40 17.15 -5.96
N TRP A 48 -0.66 16.17 -5.40
CA TRP A 48 -1.18 15.18 -4.45
C TRP A 48 -1.01 15.64 -3.00
N GLU A 49 -0.33 16.75 -2.75
CA GLU A 49 -0.09 17.29 -1.41
C GLU A 49 -1.40 17.37 -0.61
N SER A 50 -1.32 17.06 0.69
CA SER A 50 -2.47 17.01 1.61
C SER A 50 -3.50 15.92 1.32
N GLY A 51 -3.34 15.12 0.25
CA GLY A 51 -4.15 13.94 0.00
C GLY A 51 -3.74 12.73 0.84
N LEU A 52 -4.69 11.84 1.13
CA LEU A 52 -4.44 10.54 1.75
C LEU A 52 -5.05 9.43 0.89
N TYR A 53 -4.18 8.71 0.18
CA TYR A 53 -4.57 7.73 -0.84
C TYR A 53 -4.57 6.33 -0.27
N ARG A 54 -5.77 5.76 -0.13
CA ARG A 54 -5.97 4.43 0.43
C ARG A 54 -5.78 3.36 -0.63
N LEU A 55 -5.14 2.27 -0.24
CA LEU A 55 -4.94 1.10 -1.09
C LEU A 55 -4.99 -0.18 -0.27
N ARG A 56 -5.37 -1.26 -0.95
CA ARG A 56 -5.35 -2.61 -0.42
C ARG A 56 -4.12 -3.34 -0.94
N MET A 57 -3.41 -3.99 -0.04
CA MET A 57 -2.27 -4.84 -0.35
C MET A 57 -2.64 -6.30 -0.04
N ILE A 58 -2.66 -7.14 -1.07
CA ILE A 58 -3.11 -8.52 -1.00
C ILE A 58 -1.93 -9.44 -1.28
N PHE A 59 -1.56 -10.22 -0.29
CA PHE A 59 -0.57 -11.27 -0.37
C PHE A 59 -1.23 -12.56 -0.84
N LYS A 60 -0.49 -13.34 -1.62
CA LYS A 60 -0.88 -14.70 -2.00
C LYS A 60 -0.13 -15.71 -1.13
N ASP A 61 -0.61 -16.94 -1.09
CA ASP A 61 -0.01 -18.04 -0.32
C ASP A 61 1.43 -18.36 -0.74
N ASP A 62 1.81 -18.01 -1.97
CA ASP A 62 3.17 -18.20 -2.51
C ASP A 62 4.11 -17.01 -2.22
N TYR A 63 3.70 -16.03 -1.41
CA TYR A 63 4.60 -14.98 -0.91
C TYR A 63 5.73 -15.60 -0.07
N PRO A 64 7.01 -15.16 -0.22
CA PRO A 64 7.49 -14.00 -0.97
C PRO A 64 7.85 -14.26 -2.44
N SER A 65 7.59 -15.45 -2.98
CA SER A 65 7.91 -15.79 -4.37
C SER A 65 7.12 -14.95 -5.37
N THR A 66 5.85 -14.63 -5.06
CA THR A 66 5.12 -13.59 -5.78
C THR A 66 4.97 -12.32 -4.95
N PRO A 67 5.14 -11.14 -5.57
CA PRO A 67 4.94 -9.88 -4.88
C PRO A 67 3.45 -9.66 -4.55
N PRO A 68 3.14 -8.90 -3.48
CA PRO A 68 1.77 -8.57 -3.15
C PRO A 68 1.13 -7.73 -4.27
N LYS A 69 -0.18 -7.94 -4.47
CA LYS A 69 -0.98 -7.10 -5.35
C LYS A 69 -1.42 -5.86 -4.59
N CYS A 70 -1.14 -4.68 -5.14
CA CYS A 70 -1.59 -3.43 -4.58
C CYS A 70 -2.68 -2.79 -5.46
N LYS A 71 -3.76 -2.30 -4.85
CA LYS A 71 -4.89 -1.67 -5.54
C LYS A 71 -5.40 -0.45 -4.77
N PHE A 72 -5.51 0.72 -5.42
CA PHE A 72 -6.13 1.90 -4.80
C PHE A 72 -7.65 1.72 -4.66
N GLU A 73 -8.17 2.14 -3.50
CA GLU A 73 -9.60 2.09 -3.16
C GLU A 73 -10.04 3.45 -2.59
N PRO A 74 -10.74 4.30 -3.35
CA PRO A 74 -11.17 4.13 -4.76
C PRO A 74 -10.01 4.18 -5.77
N PRO A 75 -10.22 3.78 -7.04
CA PRO A 75 -9.19 3.87 -8.08
C PRO A 75 -8.65 5.30 -8.20
N LEU A 76 -7.33 5.43 -8.15
CA LEU A 76 -6.65 6.71 -8.28
C LEU A 76 -6.45 7.05 -9.77
N PHE A 77 -6.89 8.23 -10.21
CA PHE A 77 -6.66 8.66 -11.59
C PHE A 77 -5.21 9.15 -11.75
N HIS A 78 -4.31 8.26 -12.17
CA HIS A 78 -2.90 8.57 -12.37
C HIS A 78 -2.44 7.89 -13.67
N PRO A 79 -1.58 8.49 -14.52
CA PRO A 79 -1.15 7.89 -15.80
C PRO A 79 -0.59 6.46 -15.67
N ASN A 80 0.00 6.16 -14.51
CA ASN A 80 0.55 4.84 -14.15
C ASN A 80 -0.40 3.93 -13.34
N VAL A 81 -1.67 4.32 -13.16
CA VAL A 81 -2.72 3.50 -12.53
C VAL A 81 -3.69 3.08 -13.63
N TYR A 82 -3.81 1.77 -13.84
CA TYR A 82 -4.78 1.26 -14.80
C TYR A 82 -6.20 1.60 -14.34
N PRO A 83 -7.19 1.72 -15.24
CA PRO A 83 -8.59 1.92 -14.87
C PRO A 83 -9.14 0.86 -13.89
N SER A 84 -8.50 -0.31 -13.83
CA SER A 84 -8.79 -1.38 -12.85
C SER A 84 -8.27 -1.10 -11.42
N GLY A 85 -7.56 0.00 -11.19
CA GLY A 85 -6.92 0.39 -9.93
C GLY A 85 -5.59 -0.30 -9.63
N ARG A 86 -5.10 -1.18 -10.53
CA ARG A 86 -3.79 -1.84 -10.39
C ARG A 86 -2.67 -0.89 -10.79
N TYR A 87 -1.52 -0.98 -10.13
CA TYR A 87 -0.31 -0.23 -10.48
C TYR A 87 0.94 -1.10 -10.34
N LYS A 88 2.03 -0.69 -10.99
CA LYS A 88 3.36 -1.30 -10.80
C LYS A 88 4.04 -0.66 -9.60
N LEU A 89 4.65 -1.49 -8.75
CA LEU A 89 5.29 -1.12 -7.47
C LEU A 89 6.28 0.05 -7.56
N SER A 90 6.79 0.40 -8.75
CA SER A 90 7.67 1.55 -8.94
C SER A 90 7.02 2.92 -8.64
N ILE A 91 5.69 3.02 -8.52
CA ILE A 91 5.01 4.30 -8.24
C ILE A 91 5.24 4.84 -6.84
N PHE A 92 5.62 3.98 -5.88
CA PHE A 92 5.90 4.38 -4.48
C PHE A 92 7.01 5.44 -4.35
N ILE A 93 7.74 5.73 -5.42
CA ILE A 93 8.84 6.71 -5.44
C ILE A 93 8.33 8.12 -5.81
N TYR A 94 7.15 8.23 -6.44
CA TYR A 94 6.66 9.48 -7.07
C TYR A 94 5.38 10.07 -6.45
N LEU A 95 4.74 9.36 -5.52
CA LEU A 95 3.64 9.88 -4.69
C LEU A 95 4.17 10.34 -3.34
#